data_AF-Q0CUG1-F1
#
_entry.id   AF-Q0CUG1-F1
#
_cell.length_a   1.000
_cell.length_b   1.000
_cell.length_c   1.000
_cell.angle_alpha   90.00
_cell.angle_beta   90.00
_cell.angle_gamma   90.00
#
_symmetry.space_group_name_H-M   'P 1'
#
loop_
_entity.id
_entity.type
_entity.pdbx_description
1 polymer ?
#
loop_
_entity_poly.entity_id
_entity_poly.type
_entity_poly.pdbx_seq_one_letter_code
_entity_poly.pdbx_strand_id
1 'polypeptide(L)'
;MPRSEAPPPVWFHERQWVAREIRFPDNPPPFGAVEFLCQSVESPSTQAYLTVYLQVPYLETQTEPAYLRAEQATLENLPRDPAEEAEAWRRLKANNVTATGRLLSRKQEAQGDDDPVPDGWSVYLLASKVPGTRLAEESSVLKDGMFVTEVYFWTLDRETRDLIRHQFASAHQSIYKAQVCLERQDLWSLYWDEANKKV
;
A
#
# COMPACT_ATOMS: atom_id res chain seq x y z
N MET A 1 34.63 15.88 -6.63
CA MET A 1 33.42 16.41 -5.96
C MET A 1 32.46 15.25 -5.74
N PRO A 2 32.33 14.70 -4.52
CA PRO A 2 31.28 13.73 -4.24
C PRO A 2 29.92 14.46 -4.19
N ARG A 3 28.92 13.94 -4.91
CA ARG A 3 27.53 14.42 -4.80
C ARG A 3 27.04 14.08 -3.40
N SER A 4 26.70 15.11 -2.64
CA SER A 4 25.90 14.99 -1.42
C SER A 4 24.55 14.39 -1.81
N GLU A 5 24.31 13.12 -1.46
CA GLU A 5 22.97 12.57 -1.45
C GLU A 5 22.18 13.31 -0.35
N ALA A 6 21.01 13.84 -0.70
CA ALA A 6 20.11 14.42 0.28
C ALA A 6 19.65 13.31 1.23
N PRO A 7 19.51 13.57 2.54
CA PRO A 7 18.95 12.61 3.47
C PRO A 7 17.54 12.21 2.99
N PRO A 8 17.13 10.94 3.19
CA PRO A 8 15.80 10.51 2.80
C PRO A 8 14.74 11.32 3.57
N PRO A 9 13.64 11.74 2.92
CA PRO A 9 12.61 12.55 3.56
C PRO A 9 11.98 11.80 4.74
N VAL A 10 11.72 12.51 5.84
CA VAL A 10 11.08 11.99 7.05
C VAL A 10 9.56 12.14 6.93
N TRP A 11 8.79 11.11 7.33
CA TRP A 11 7.33 11.08 7.19
C TRP A 11 6.64 10.72 8.53
N PHE A 12 5.50 11.36 8.84
CA PHE A 12 4.66 11.12 10.03
C PHE A 12 3.39 10.34 9.65
N HIS A 13 2.84 9.46 10.50
CA HIS A 13 1.70 8.60 10.15
C HIS A 13 0.35 9.02 10.77
N GLU A 14 -0.74 8.89 10.01
CA GLU A 14 -2.14 8.87 10.47
C GLU A 14 -2.68 7.44 10.24
N ARG A 15 -3.19 6.79 11.29
CA ARG A 15 -3.37 5.32 11.33
C ARG A 15 -4.60 4.86 10.54
N GLN A 16 -4.41 4.04 9.52
CA GLN A 16 -5.40 3.06 9.06
C GLN A 16 -4.76 1.67 9.16
N TRP A 17 -5.47 0.69 9.73
CA TRP A 17 -4.96 -0.67 9.91
C TRP A 17 -5.59 -1.59 8.87
N VAL A 18 -4.76 -2.24 8.04
CA VAL A 18 -5.17 -3.41 7.27
C VAL A 18 -4.11 -4.49 7.48
N ALA A 19 -4.34 -5.36 8.47
CA ALA A 19 -3.50 -6.53 8.68
C ALA A 19 -3.95 -7.65 7.74
N ARG A 20 -3.01 -8.30 7.06
CA ARG A 20 -3.26 -9.52 6.28
C ARG A 20 -2.31 -10.61 6.76
N GLU A 21 -2.87 -11.70 7.25
CA GLU A 21 -2.14 -12.96 7.42
C GLU A 21 -2.35 -13.76 6.12
N ILE A 22 -1.29 -13.96 5.35
CA ILE A 22 -1.33 -14.76 4.13
C ILE A 22 -0.49 -16.01 4.36
N ARG A 23 -1.12 -17.20 4.28
CA ARG A 23 -0.45 -18.50 4.38
C ARG A 23 -0.43 -19.15 3.00
N PHE A 24 0.74 -19.61 2.55
CA PHE A 24 0.87 -20.42 1.34
C PHE A 24 1.45 -21.81 1.66
N PRO A 25 0.96 -22.88 1.02
CA PRO A 25 1.42 -24.26 1.25
C PRO A 25 2.81 -24.57 0.65
N ASP A 26 3.33 -23.72 -0.24
CA ASP A 26 4.73 -23.73 -0.68
C ASP A 26 5.40 -22.57 0.06
N ASN A 27 6.31 -22.83 1.00
CA ASN A 27 6.42 -22.05 2.24
C ASN A 27 7.59 -21.02 2.27
N PRO A 28 7.50 -19.83 1.63
CA PRO A 28 8.32 -18.70 2.06
C PRO A 28 7.96 -18.38 3.52
N PRO A 29 8.85 -17.73 4.28
CA PRO A 29 8.55 -17.38 5.65
C PRO A 29 7.25 -16.55 5.73
N PRO A 30 6.43 -16.77 6.76
CA PRO A 30 5.20 -16.00 6.92
C PRO A 30 5.55 -14.53 7.15
N PHE A 31 4.65 -13.65 6.72
CA PHE A 31 4.81 -12.22 6.88
C PHE A 31 3.49 -11.53 7.20
N GLY A 32 3.60 -10.36 7.82
CA GLY A 32 2.54 -9.40 7.98
C GLY A 32 2.75 -8.19 7.07
N ALA A 33 1.65 -7.58 6.64
CA ALA A 33 1.68 -6.31 5.93
C ALA A 33 0.79 -5.29 6.63
N VAL A 34 1.21 -4.03 6.64
CA VAL A 34 0.43 -2.89 7.11
C VAL A 34 0.69 -1.69 6.21
N GLU A 35 -0.33 -0.86 5.99
CA GLU A 35 -0.23 0.37 5.22
C GLU A 35 -0.56 1.57 6.11
N PHE A 36 0.28 2.60 6.08
CA PHE A 36 0.07 3.85 6.80
C PHE A 36 -0.13 5.00 5.83
N LEU A 37 -1.08 5.90 6.11
CA LEU A 37 -1.11 7.20 5.45
C LEU A 37 -0.11 8.11 6.15
N CYS A 38 0.88 8.60 5.42
CA CYS A 38 1.93 9.44 5.95
C CYS A 38 1.94 10.84 5.34
N GLN A 39 2.43 11.82 6.11
CA GLN A 39 2.65 13.20 5.69
C GLN A 39 4.14 13.52 5.71
N SER A 40 4.64 14.25 4.72
CA SER A 40 6.04 14.68 4.69
C SER A 40 6.30 15.71 5.79
N VAL A 41 7.40 15.56 6.53
CA VAL A 41 7.82 16.53 7.55
C VAL A 41 8.24 17.85 6.91
N GLU A 42 8.84 17.81 5.72
CA GLU A 42 9.27 18.99 4.98
C GLU A 42 8.09 19.73 4.33
N SER A 43 7.05 18.98 3.95
CA SER A 43 5.86 19.51 3.29
C SER A 43 4.61 18.76 3.78
N PRO A 44 3.99 19.20 4.89
CA PRO A 44 2.85 18.49 5.49
C PRO A 44 1.63 18.32 4.58
N SER A 45 1.51 19.13 3.53
CA SER A 45 0.48 18.99 2.49
C SER A 45 0.71 17.81 1.56
N THR A 46 1.92 17.24 1.55
CA THR A 46 2.30 16.10 0.72
C THR A 46 2.06 14.80 1.49
N GLN A 47 1.17 13.98 0.96
CA GLN A 47 0.77 12.70 1.54
C GLN A 47 1.29 11.52 0.71
N ALA A 48 1.62 10.43 1.39
CA ALA A 48 2.09 9.18 0.80
C ALA A 48 1.58 7.98 1.60
N TYR A 49 1.39 6.83 0.94
CA TYR A 49 1.14 5.56 1.60
C TYR A 49 2.47 4.84 1.84
N LEU A 50 2.71 4.44 3.10
CA LEU A 50 3.83 3.60 3.50
C LEU A 50 3.32 2.19 3.76
N THR A 51 3.64 1.26 2.87
CA THR A 51 3.40 -0.16 3.08
C THR A 51 4.64 -0.77 3.72
N VAL A 52 4.45 -1.44 4.86
CA VAL A 52 5.48 -2.17 5.59
C VAL A 52 5.14 -3.64 5.55
N TYR A 53 6.07 -4.42 5.00
CA TYR A 53 6.07 -5.88 5.08
C TYR A 53 7.11 -6.30 6.12
N LEU A 54 6.71 -7.16 7.05
CA LEU A 54 7.61 -7.72 8.07
C LEU A 54 7.50 -9.23 8.05
N GLN A 55 8.66 -9.91 8.05
CA GLN A 55 8.69 -11.33 8.40
C GLN A 55 8.12 -11.53 9.81
N VAL A 56 7.27 -12.54 9.99
CA VAL A 56 6.74 -12.93 11.30
C VAL A 56 7.19 -14.34 11.64
N PRO A 57 7.15 -14.75 12.92
CA PRO A 57 7.49 -16.11 13.31
C PRO A 57 6.59 -17.14 12.65
N TYR A 58 7.11 -18.35 12.46
CA TYR A 58 6.28 -19.50 12.15
C TYR A 58 5.20 -19.69 13.22
N LEU A 59 4.05 -20.24 12.80
CA LEU A 59 2.98 -20.57 13.72
C LEU A 59 3.51 -21.43 14.87
N GLU A 60 3.04 -21.16 16.09
CA GLU A 60 3.44 -21.81 17.35
C GLU A 60 4.81 -21.39 17.89
N THR A 61 5.58 -20.58 17.15
CA THR A 61 6.88 -20.06 17.60
C THR A 61 6.85 -18.60 18.04
N GLN A 62 5.67 -17.96 18.05
CA GLN A 62 5.57 -16.52 18.32
C GLN A 62 6.02 -16.12 19.73
N THR A 63 5.90 -17.04 20.69
CA THR A 63 6.29 -16.83 22.09
C THR A 63 7.67 -17.39 22.42
N GLU A 64 8.37 -17.98 21.45
CA GLU A 64 9.71 -18.51 21.66
C GLU A 64 10.71 -17.38 21.93
N PRO A 65 11.81 -17.66 22.66
CA PRO A 65 12.92 -16.73 22.84
C PRO A 65 13.42 -16.15 21.51
N ALA A 66 13.87 -14.90 21.55
CA ALA A 66 14.33 -14.15 20.38
C ALA A 66 15.38 -14.91 19.54
N TYR A 67 16.33 -15.59 20.20
CA TYR A 67 17.37 -16.36 19.50
C TYR A 67 16.80 -17.54 18.69
N LEU A 68 15.75 -18.21 19.16
CA LEU A 68 15.09 -19.28 18.40
C LEU A 68 14.25 -18.73 17.24
N ARG A 69 13.67 -17.54 17.40
CA ARG A 69 13.00 -16.85 16.30
C ARG A 69 14.01 -16.37 15.26
N ALA A 70 15.19 -15.93 15.67
CA ALA A 70 16.25 -15.47 14.77
C ALA A 70 16.73 -16.57 13.80
N GLU A 71 16.71 -17.83 14.23
CA GLU A 71 17.01 -18.99 13.36
C GLU A 71 16.06 -19.11 12.15
N GLN A 72 14.92 -18.42 12.18
CA GLN A 72 13.93 -18.40 11.09
C GLN A 72 14.21 -17.31 10.06
N ALA A 73 15.17 -16.42 10.30
CA ALA A 73 15.49 -15.31 9.42
C ALA A 73 15.92 -15.78 8.01
N THR A 74 15.28 -15.24 6.97
CA THR A 74 15.69 -15.51 5.58
C THR A 74 15.78 -14.22 4.76
N LEU A 75 16.83 -13.44 4.99
CA LEU A 75 17.06 -12.15 4.33
C LEU A 75 17.04 -12.20 2.80
N GLU A 76 17.43 -13.32 2.19
CA GLU A 76 17.54 -13.48 0.73
C GLU A 76 16.25 -13.99 0.06
N ASN A 77 15.34 -14.60 0.82
CA ASN A 77 14.13 -15.26 0.30
C ASN A 77 12.88 -14.43 0.61
N LEU A 78 12.80 -13.24 0.03
CA LEU A 78 11.58 -12.43 0.13
C LEU A 78 10.38 -13.19 -0.47
N PRO A 79 9.21 -13.14 0.17
CA PRO A 79 7.97 -13.61 -0.43
C PRO A 79 7.70 -12.92 -1.77
N ARG A 80 6.88 -13.57 -2.58
CA ARG A 80 6.50 -13.08 -3.91
C ARG A 80 5.91 -11.68 -3.84
N ASP A 81 4.98 -11.42 -2.91
CA ASP A 81 4.21 -10.18 -2.82
C ASP A 81 5.07 -8.90 -2.74
N PRO A 82 5.99 -8.71 -1.75
CA PRO A 82 6.81 -7.49 -1.69
C PRO A 82 7.76 -7.34 -2.90
N ALA A 83 8.18 -8.43 -3.53
CA ALA A 83 9.01 -8.40 -4.72
C ALA A 83 8.19 -8.03 -5.97
N GLU A 84 7.00 -8.62 -6.14
CA GLU A 84 6.08 -8.33 -7.24
C GLU A 84 5.52 -6.91 -7.14
N GLU A 85 5.23 -6.40 -5.95
CA GLU A 85 4.79 -5.01 -5.78
C GLU A 85 5.89 -4.02 -6.18
N ALA A 86 7.13 -4.25 -5.75
CA ALA A 86 8.26 -3.41 -6.16
C ALA A 86 8.47 -3.44 -7.69
N GLU A 87 8.34 -4.61 -8.31
CA GLU A 87 8.44 -4.78 -9.76
C GLU A 87 7.24 -4.12 -10.50
N ALA A 88 6.04 -4.21 -9.95
CA ALA A 88 4.86 -3.54 -10.48
C ALA A 88 5.07 -2.03 -10.53
N TRP A 89 5.55 -1.42 -9.44
CA TRP A 89 5.90 -0.01 -9.41
C TRP A 89 6.95 0.37 -10.46
N ARG A 90 7.97 -0.48 -10.66
CA ARG A 90 8.98 -0.29 -11.70
C ARG A 90 8.37 -0.27 -13.10
N ARG A 91 7.46 -1.22 -13.39
CA ARG A 91 6.77 -1.32 -14.68
C ARG A 91 5.82 -0.15 -14.94
N LEU A 92 5.05 0.28 -13.95
CA LEU A 92 4.17 1.46 -14.04
C LEU A 92 4.98 2.71 -14.42
N LYS A 93 6.11 2.91 -13.73
CA LYS A 93 7.03 4.03 -14.02
C LYS A 93 7.62 3.94 -15.43
N ALA A 94 8.12 2.76 -15.83
CA ALA A 94 8.72 2.55 -17.14
C ALA A 94 7.73 2.80 -18.30
N ASN A 95 6.45 2.52 -18.09
CA ASN A 95 5.38 2.71 -19.08
C ASN A 95 4.68 4.08 -18.96
N ASN A 96 5.16 4.98 -18.09
CA ASN A 96 4.56 6.29 -17.85
C ASN A 96 3.07 6.24 -17.50
N VAL A 97 2.64 5.23 -16.73
CA VAL A 97 1.27 5.16 -16.24
C VAL A 97 1.04 6.31 -15.26
N THR A 98 -0.05 7.07 -15.48
CA THR A 98 -0.38 8.27 -14.68
C THR A 98 -1.61 8.12 -13.81
N ALA A 99 -2.36 7.02 -13.97
CA ALA A 99 -3.56 6.70 -13.20
C ALA A 99 -3.25 6.03 -11.85
N THR A 100 -1.98 6.00 -11.44
CA THR A 100 -1.55 5.45 -10.15
C THR A 100 -0.72 6.49 -9.42
N GLY A 101 -0.44 6.21 -8.14
CA GLY A 101 0.64 6.89 -7.43
C GLY A 101 2.00 6.65 -8.10
N ARG A 102 3.06 7.09 -7.43
CA ARG A 102 4.44 6.83 -7.82
C ARG A 102 5.18 6.29 -6.62
N LEU A 103 5.97 5.24 -6.81
CA LEU A 103 6.92 4.80 -5.80
C LEU A 103 7.95 5.93 -5.58
N LEU A 104 7.93 6.48 -4.38
CA LEU A 104 8.82 7.54 -3.92
C LEU A 104 10.13 6.94 -3.39
N SER A 105 10.03 5.85 -2.62
CA SER A 105 11.18 5.17 -2.02
C SER A 105 10.88 3.70 -1.75
N ARG A 106 11.93 2.89 -1.74
CA ARG A 106 11.93 1.50 -1.26
C ARG A 106 13.11 1.31 -0.33
N LYS A 107 12.88 0.69 0.82
CA LYS A 107 13.91 0.26 1.75
C LYS A 107 13.72 -1.22 2.08
N GLN A 108 14.81 -1.94 2.19
CA GLN A 108 14.84 -3.31 2.72
C GLN A 108 15.95 -3.37 3.75
N GLU A 109 15.68 -3.94 4.90
CA GLU A 109 16.65 -4.09 5.98
C GLU A 109 16.40 -5.33 6.82
N ALA A 110 17.37 -5.67 7.66
CA ALA A 110 17.22 -6.69 8.69
C ALA A 110 16.39 -6.15 9.87
N GLN A 111 15.60 -7.02 10.46
CA GLN A 111 14.89 -6.80 11.72
C GLN A 111 15.88 -6.75 12.89
N GLY A 112 15.59 -5.91 13.88
CA GLY A 112 16.41 -5.77 15.09
C GLY A 112 16.18 -6.88 16.12
N ASP A 113 16.94 -6.84 17.21
CA ASP A 113 16.92 -7.87 18.27
C ASP A 113 15.55 -8.06 18.95
N ASP A 114 14.76 -6.98 19.01
CA ASP A 114 13.44 -6.96 19.65
C ASP A 114 12.27 -7.19 18.67
N ASP A 115 12.56 -7.32 17.38
CA ASP A 115 11.55 -7.49 16.34
C ASP A 115 10.99 -8.93 16.30
N PRO A 116 9.87 -9.16 15.59
CA PRO A 116 9.22 -10.48 15.53
C PRO A 116 10.12 -11.60 15.05
N VAL A 117 11.07 -11.35 14.16
CA VAL A 117 12.09 -12.32 13.74
C VAL A 117 13.42 -11.57 13.66
N PRO A 118 14.26 -11.58 14.71
CA PRO A 118 15.56 -10.91 14.68
C PRO A 118 16.40 -11.39 13.49
N ASP A 119 17.11 -10.48 12.84
CA ASP A 119 17.82 -10.70 11.57
C ASP A 119 16.93 -11.13 10.39
N GLY A 120 15.62 -11.29 10.58
CA GLY A 120 14.63 -11.46 9.53
C GLY A 120 14.53 -10.21 8.66
N TRP A 121 13.66 -10.21 7.65
CA TRP A 121 13.57 -9.08 6.73
C TRP A 121 12.42 -8.13 7.07
N SER A 122 12.62 -6.85 6.75
CA SER A 122 11.61 -5.79 6.71
C SER A 122 11.70 -5.06 5.36
N VAL A 123 10.56 -4.88 4.68
CA VAL A 123 10.48 -4.13 3.42
C VAL A 123 9.51 -2.97 3.57
N TYR A 124 9.95 -1.78 3.19
CA TYR A 124 9.19 -0.54 3.25
C TYR A 124 9.03 0.00 1.83
N LEU A 125 7.78 0.20 1.42
CA LEU A 125 7.42 0.81 0.14
C LEU A 125 6.67 2.10 0.42
N LEU A 126 7.22 3.22 -0.03
CA LEU A 126 6.58 4.53 0.09
C LEU A 126 6.09 4.97 -1.28
N ALA A 127 4.77 5.05 -1.45
CA ALA A 127 4.14 5.49 -2.69
C ALA A 127 3.36 6.79 -2.49
N SER A 128 3.40 7.71 -3.45
CA SER A 128 2.64 8.96 -3.37
C SER A 128 1.13 8.68 -3.34
N LYS A 129 0.39 9.39 -2.49
CA LYS A 129 -1.07 9.36 -2.55
C LYS A 129 -1.54 10.02 -3.85
N VAL A 130 -2.54 9.43 -4.50
CA VAL A 130 -3.19 10.04 -5.67
C VAL A 130 -4.18 11.15 -5.22
N PRO A 131 -4.38 12.21 -6.02
CA PRO A 131 -5.38 13.23 -5.72
C PRO A 131 -6.80 12.67 -5.64
N GLY A 132 -7.69 13.42 -4.98
CA GLY A 132 -9.12 13.11 -4.93
C GLY A 132 -9.59 12.42 -3.66
N THR A 133 -10.87 12.06 -3.67
CA THR A 133 -11.58 11.44 -2.55
C THR A 133 -11.70 9.94 -2.77
N ARG A 134 -11.41 9.13 -1.76
CA ARG A 134 -11.52 7.67 -1.85
C ARG A 134 -12.97 7.27 -2.12
N LEU A 135 -13.20 6.41 -3.10
CA LEU A 135 -14.55 6.05 -3.53
C LEU A 135 -15.31 5.18 -2.52
N ALA A 136 -14.60 4.38 -1.73
CA ALA A 136 -15.16 3.62 -0.63
C ALA A 136 -15.32 4.42 0.68
N GLU A 137 -15.04 5.73 0.69
CA GLU A 137 -15.19 6.52 1.93
C GLU A 137 -16.62 6.37 2.46
N GLU A 138 -16.74 5.87 3.68
CA GLU A 138 -18.01 5.59 4.34
C GLU A 138 -18.41 6.78 5.22
N SER A 139 -19.67 7.18 5.14
CA SER A 139 -20.25 8.17 6.05
C SER A 139 -21.54 7.63 6.65
N SER A 140 -21.68 7.73 7.98
CA SER A 140 -22.93 7.40 8.65
C SER A 140 -23.84 8.62 8.67
N VAL A 141 -25.00 8.52 8.06
CA VAL A 141 -26.01 9.57 7.99
C VAL A 141 -27.31 9.12 8.67
N LEU A 142 -27.99 10.04 9.36
CA LEU A 142 -29.30 9.76 9.93
C LEU A 142 -30.37 9.95 8.85
N LYS A 143 -31.04 8.86 8.47
CA LYS A 143 -32.18 8.85 7.54
C LYS A 143 -33.38 8.20 8.21
N ASP A 144 -34.50 8.93 8.27
CA ASP A 144 -35.75 8.46 8.87
C ASP A 144 -35.58 7.90 10.29
N GLY A 145 -34.68 8.50 11.08
CA GLY A 145 -34.38 8.06 12.44
C GLY A 145 -33.43 6.85 12.54
N MET A 146 -32.88 6.35 11.43
CA MET A 146 -31.92 5.25 11.38
C MET A 146 -30.57 5.71 10.84
N PHE A 147 -29.47 5.28 11.47
CA PHE A 147 -28.14 5.48 10.91
C PHE A 147 -27.93 4.54 9.72
N VAL A 148 -27.62 5.12 8.56
CA VAL A 148 -27.29 4.40 7.33
C VAL A 148 -25.86 4.74 6.95
N THR A 149 -25.07 3.73 6.63
CA THR A 149 -23.73 3.92 6.07
C THR A 149 -23.84 4.11 4.56
N GLU A 150 -23.41 5.27 4.08
CA GLU A 150 -23.31 5.57 2.66
C GLU A 150 -21.85 5.54 2.22
N VAL A 151 -21.58 4.81 1.14
CA VAL A 151 -20.29 4.82 0.47
C VAL A 151 -20.29 5.94 -0.57
N TYR A 152 -19.26 6.79 -0.55
CA TYR A 152 -19.15 8.00 -1.36
C TYR A 152 -19.47 7.77 -2.85
N PHE A 153 -18.99 6.68 -3.44
CA PHE A 153 -19.32 6.37 -4.83
C PHE A 153 -20.84 6.35 -5.11
N TRP A 154 -21.65 5.82 -4.20
CA TRP A 154 -23.10 5.69 -4.38
C TRP A 154 -23.87 6.97 -4.09
N THR A 155 -23.26 7.97 -3.44
CA THR A 155 -23.86 9.29 -3.23
C THR A 155 -23.77 10.19 -4.46
N LEU A 156 -22.92 9.84 -5.43
CA LEU A 156 -22.74 10.57 -6.68
C LEU A 156 -23.90 10.33 -7.66
N ASP A 157 -24.20 11.34 -8.47
CA ASP A 157 -25.19 11.20 -9.54
C ASP A 157 -24.77 10.13 -10.56
N ARG A 158 -25.73 9.69 -11.38
CA ARG A 158 -25.49 8.61 -12.34
C ARG A 158 -24.44 8.98 -13.39
N GLU A 159 -24.45 10.21 -13.89
CA GLU A 159 -23.54 10.66 -14.95
C GLU A 159 -22.10 10.64 -14.44
N THR A 160 -21.87 11.15 -13.22
CA THR A 160 -20.56 11.13 -12.55
C THR A 160 -20.09 9.69 -12.31
N ARG A 161 -20.96 8.78 -11.85
CA ARG A 161 -20.59 7.37 -11.67
C ARG A 161 -20.23 6.68 -12.98
N ASP A 162 -20.95 6.96 -14.06
CA ASP A 162 -20.66 6.39 -15.38
C ASP A 162 -19.34 6.93 -15.94
N LEU A 163 -19.04 8.21 -15.69
CA LEU A 163 -17.73 8.79 -16.02
C LEU A 163 -16.60 8.14 -15.22
N ILE A 164 -16.77 7.93 -13.90
CA ILE A 164 -15.79 7.22 -13.06
C ILE A 164 -15.49 5.83 -13.62
N ARG A 165 -16.53 5.05 -13.98
CA ARG A 165 -16.35 3.71 -14.58
C ARG A 165 -15.58 3.77 -15.89
N HIS A 166 -15.86 4.77 -16.73
CA HIS A 166 -15.15 4.97 -17.99
C HIS A 166 -13.66 5.31 -17.76
N GLN A 167 -13.36 6.22 -16.84
CA GLN A 167 -11.99 6.58 -16.46
C GLN A 167 -11.24 5.39 -15.87
N PHE A 168 -11.88 4.63 -14.97
CA PHE A 168 -11.30 3.42 -14.40
C PHE A 168 -10.99 2.38 -15.48
N ALA A 169 -11.88 2.16 -16.47
CA ALA A 169 -11.62 1.23 -17.56
C ALA A 169 -10.37 1.63 -18.38
N SER A 170 -10.21 2.93 -18.66
CA SER A 170 -9.02 3.48 -19.34
C SER A 170 -7.75 3.30 -18.49
N ALA A 171 -7.82 3.66 -17.21
CA ALA A 171 -6.74 3.49 -16.24
C ALA A 171 -6.30 2.02 -16.14
N HIS A 172 -7.25 1.11 -15.94
CA HIS A 172 -7.04 -0.34 -15.87
C HIS A 172 -6.37 -0.86 -17.15
N GLN A 173 -6.81 -0.41 -18.33
CA GLN A 173 -6.19 -0.79 -19.59
C GLN A 173 -4.72 -0.33 -19.67
N SER A 174 -4.40 0.88 -19.19
CA SER A 174 -3.03 1.40 -19.16
C SER A 174 -2.12 0.59 -18.22
N ILE A 175 -2.64 0.20 -17.06
CA ILE A 175 -1.95 -0.63 -16.06
C ILE A 175 -1.70 -2.04 -16.62
N TYR A 176 -2.71 -2.63 -17.25
CA TYR A 176 -2.59 -3.94 -17.88
C TYR A 176 -1.56 -3.95 -19.02
N LYS A 177 -1.53 -2.90 -19.87
CA LYS A 177 -0.51 -2.73 -20.91
C LYS A 177 0.91 -2.63 -20.34
N ALA A 178 1.05 -2.10 -19.13
CA ALA A 178 2.32 -2.09 -18.40
C ALA A 178 2.68 -3.45 -17.79
N GLN A 179 1.89 -4.51 -18.05
CA GLN A 179 2.07 -5.85 -17.48
C GLN A 179 2.01 -5.86 -15.95
N VAL A 180 1.10 -5.07 -15.39
CA VAL A 180 0.80 -5.03 -13.96
C VAL A 180 -0.64 -5.48 -13.75
N CYS A 181 -0.84 -6.37 -12.78
CA CYS A 181 -2.16 -6.81 -12.35
C CYS A 181 -2.57 -6.02 -11.10
N LEU A 182 -3.80 -5.53 -11.05
CA LEU A 182 -4.38 -5.00 -9.82
C LEU A 182 -5.01 -6.15 -9.04
N GLU A 183 -4.38 -6.57 -7.94
CA GLU A 183 -4.93 -7.63 -7.08
C GLU A 183 -6.21 -7.19 -6.34
N ARG A 184 -6.33 -5.88 -6.06
CA ARG A 184 -7.54 -5.28 -5.49
C ARG A 184 -8.15 -4.28 -6.48
N GLN A 185 -9.33 -4.61 -6.96
CA GLN A 185 -10.12 -3.78 -7.88
C GLN A 185 -11.42 -3.32 -7.22
N ASP A 186 -11.31 -2.90 -5.96
CA ASP A 186 -12.43 -2.44 -5.15
C ASP A 186 -12.42 -0.92 -4.97
N LEU A 187 -13.54 -0.37 -4.49
CA LEU A 187 -13.68 1.06 -4.26
C LEU A 187 -12.69 1.60 -3.20
N TRP A 188 -12.11 0.72 -2.37
CA TRP A 188 -11.13 1.09 -1.33
C TRP A 188 -9.79 1.53 -1.91
N SER A 189 -9.51 1.09 -3.12
CA SER A 189 -8.24 1.34 -3.81
C SER A 189 -8.37 2.44 -4.89
N LEU A 190 -9.55 3.04 -5.04
CA LEU A 190 -9.86 4.05 -6.06
C LEU A 190 -10.13 5.41 -5.46
N TYR A 191 -9.65 6.46 -6.12
CA TYR A 191 -9.84 7.85 -5.76
C TYR A 191 -10.49 8.57 -6.93
N TRP A 192 -11.37 9.52 -6.63
CA TRP A 192 -11.98 10.37 -7.63
C TRP A 192 -11.50 11.80 -7.47
N ASP A 193 -10.74 12.26 -8.45
CA ASP A 193 -10.34 13.66 -8.60
C ASP A 193 -11.41 14.40 -9.39
N GLU A 194 -12.37 14.96 -8.66
CA GLU A 194 -13.48 15.71 -9.22
C GLU A 194 -13.02 16.94 -10.04
N ALA A 195 -11.92 17.59 -9.66
CA ALA A 195 -11.41 18.77 -10.33
C ALA A 195 -10.83 18.43 -11.72
N ASN A 196 -10.17 17.28 -11.83
CA ASN A 196 -9.57 16.82 -13.09
C ASN A 196 -10.41 15.78 -13.84
N LYS A 197 -11.53 15.34 -13.26
CA LYS A 197 -12.42 14.28 -13.77
C LYS A 197 -11.68 12.99 -14.08
N LYS A 198 -10.86 12.53 -13.13
CA LYS A 198 -9.97 11.36 -13.25
C LYS A 198 -10.07 10.42 -12.06
N VAL A 199 -9.82 9.14 -12.36
CA VAL A 199 -9.58 8.05 -11.40
C VAL A 199 -8.08 7.77 -11.37
#